data_AF-A0AAD1WRX1-F1
#
_entry.id   AF-A0AAD1WRX1-F1
#
_cell.length_a   1.000
_cell.length_b   1.000
_cell.length_c   1.000
_cell.angle_alpha   90.00
_cell.angle_beta   90.00
_cell.angle_gamma   90.00
#
_symmetry.space_group_name_H-M   'P 1'
#
loop_
_entity.id
_entity.type
_entity.pdbx_description
1 polymer ?
#
loop_
_entity_poly.entity_id
_entity_poly.type
_entity_poly.pdbx_seq_one_letter_code
_entity_poly.pdbx_strand_id
1 'polypeptide(L)'
;MSNRDVPDQLCQEAHQHITTEEPSLAAAYYMAAFSCNAPVAIQKIKSLPSPQCQQITHILETWCLGECEIPKIHCDGMAIVSLNAGIAAVFLSTLSPNNIAASIFKMSTFLKNGRYEEVVKKCNSLLNVHSQYSLELLLTRSLALILSQTDPQSGVKDYIQAFIEHKEETRQFICKKQMEYLPQLINAFNNYIYTFGSDRDKECTGTMLQDCYSFLAALAPDDLQICKTQAAYLFENCKFEECIAVYSRAIEALSLETRIKEEKISCLLVDRAAAYYSLGSRTKEMVQDLSEAFKVSPCHARKRFTDIFSTADIARVIERSKLYIEMEFGDFRENVRARPELRSDTGTELLLPIVQTLEFLIQCCKNSRREMNVRLADCKLLAGDFKTCMDICNQLLNSEKKTYQNTLFALQGFCHFHNNEHQQALKDFQKIIEDESPHPSSCVKALCGRGLVRMISGNSYLTALDYITACKLKLDETLLTIKTYVPWNQRGLLFKVLQEEGEKMLHKKTPNLNESAISNRNKQSDHDCPSAKER
;
A
#
# COMPACT_ATOMS: atom_id res chain seq x y z
N MET A 1 3.53 -6.40 80.35
CA MET A 1 3.23 -6.95 79.01
C MET A 1 4.56 -7.25 78.35
N SER A 2 4.81 -8.51 77.99
CA SER A 2 6.09 -8.96 77.41
C SER A 2 6.26 -8.31 76.04
N ASN A 3 7.35 -7.55 75.85
CA ASN A 3 7.82 -7.12 74.54
C ASN A 3 8.14 -8.38 73.73
N ARG A 4 7.16 -8.89 72.97
CA ARG A 4 7.42 -9.92 71.97
C ARG A 4 8.23 -9.26 70.86
N ASP A 5 9.36 -9.89 70.52
CA ASP A 5 10.25 -9.42 69.47
C ASP A 5 9.49 -9.52 68.13
N VAL A 6 9.03 -8.38 67.64
CA VAL A 6 8.17 -8.22 66.45
C VAL A 6 8.70 -8.98 65.22
N PRO A 7 10.01 -8.93 64.88
CA PRO A 7 10.63 -9.76 63.85
C PRO A 7 10.43 -11.28 64.03
N ASP A 8 10.51 -11.79 65.26
CA ASP A 8 10.32 -13.22 65.53
C ASP A 8 8.86 -13.64 65.34
N GLN A 9 7.90 -12.78 65.72
CA GLN A 9 6.48 -13.04 65.47
C GLN A 9 6.18 -13.09 63.97
N LEU A 10 6.68 -12.13 63.20
CA LEU A 10 6.52 -12.11 61.74
C LEU A 10 7.17 -13.35 61.08
N CYS A 11 8.33 -13.78 61.58
CA CYS A 11 8.94 -15.03 61.13
C CYS A 11 8.08 -16.24 61.49
N GLN A 12 7.45 -16.30 62.67
CA GLN A 12 6.56 -17.40 63.06
C GLN A 12 5.34 -17.50 62.15
N GLU A 13 4.69 -16.37 61.85
CA GLU A 13 3.59 -16.30 60.87
C GLU A 13 4.04 -16.79 59.49
N ALA A 14 5.23 -16.38 59.04
CA ALA A 14 5.79 -16.85 57.78
C ALA A 14 5.97 -18.38 57.74
N HIS A 15 6.42 -19.00 58.83
CA HIS A 15 6.54 -20.47 58.90
C HIS A 15 5.18 -21.17 58.87
N GLN A 16 4.14 -20.59 59.46
CA GLN A 16 2.78 -21.13 59.37
C GLN A 16 2.30 -21.14 57.92
N HIS A 17 2.52 -20.06 57.18
CA HIS A 17 2.15 -19.98 55.76
C HIS A 17 2.97 -20.92 54.86
N ILE A 18 4.21 -21.28 55.24
CA ILE A 18 4.93 -22.38 54.57
C ILE A 18 4.19 -23.71 54.79
N THR A 19 3.73 -23.98 56.01
CA THR A 19 3.03 -25.25 56.33
C THR A 19 1.64 -25.36 55.72
N THR A 20 0.99 -24.25 55.39
CA THR A 20 -0.30 -24.20 54.69
C THR A 20 -0.18 -24.09 53.17
N GLU A 21 1.02 -24.30 52.61
CA GLU A 21 1.31 -24.22 51.17
C GLU A 21 1.01 -22.85 50.53
N GLU A 22 1.18 -21.75 51.28
CA GLU A 22 1.02 -20.37 50.82
C GLU A 22 2.38 -19.62 50.76
N PRO A 23 3.29 -20.01 49.86
CA PRO A 23 4.67 -19.55 49.88
C PRO A 23 4.82 -18.05 49.55
N SER A 24 3.88 -17.47 48.79
CA SER A 24 3.87 -16.03 48.48
C SER A 24 3.56 -15.18 49.71
N LEU A 25 2.65 -15.66 50.56
CA LEU A 25 2.29 -14.98 51.79
C LEU A 25 3.41 -15.14 52.84
N ALA A 26 3.99 -16.33 52.93
CA ALA A 26 5.18 -16.57 53.74
C ALA A 26 6.36 -15.64 53.37
N ALA A 27 6.65 -15.50 52.08
CA ALA A 27 7.70 -14.58 51.60
C ALA A 27 7.41 -13.11 51.99
N ALA A 28 6.14 -12.70 52.01
CA ALA A 28 5.73 -11.34 52.37
C ALA A 28 5.93 -11.08 53.87
N TYR A 29 5.56 -12.05 54.73
CA TYR A 29 5.83 -11.99 56.17
C TYR A 29 7.33 -12.00 56.49
N TYR A 30 8.14 -12.82 55.81
CA TYR A 30 9.60 -12.75 55.97
C TYR A 30 10.19 -11.42 55.50
N MET A 31 9.68 -10.84 54.41
CA MET A 31 10.13 -9.54 53.92
C MET A 31 9.76 -8.40 54.90
N ALA A 32 8.61 -8.50 55.56
CA ALA A 32 8.23 -7.60 56.64
C ALA A 32 9.15 -7.78 57.86
N ALA A 33 9.43 -9.02 58.27
CA ALA A 33 10.38 -9.32 59.33
C ALA A 33 11.78 -8.75 59.01
N PHE A 34 12.22 -8.87 57.75
CA PHE A 34 13.48 -8.31 57.26
C PHE A 34 13.51 -6.78 57.34
N SER A 35 12.39 -6.12 57.03
CA SER A 35 12.26 -4.66 57.13
C SER A 35 12.37 -4.18 58.58
N CYS A 36 11.97 -5.00 59.56
CA CYS A 36 12.10 -4.71 60.98
C CYS A 36 13.50 -5.06 61.53
N ASN A 37 14.03 -6.24 61.19
CA ASN A 37 15.35 -6.71 61.63
C ASN A 37 15.93 -7.72 60.62
N ALA A 38 16.78 -7.23 59.73
CA ALA A 38 17.38 -8.01 58.64
C ALA A 38 18.18 -9.25 59.11
N PRO A 39 19.08 -9.17 60.12
CA PRO A 39 19.79 -10.34 60.64
C PRO A 39 18.89 -11.49 61.09
N VAL A 40 17.82 -11.18 61.83
CA VAL A 40 16.89 -12.20 62.36
C VAL A 40 16.15 -12.91 61.23
N ALA A 41 15.60 -12.14 60.27
CA ALA A 41 14.88 -12.72 59.13
C ALA A 41 15.79 -13.60 58.25
N ILE A 42 17.02 -13.15 57.99
CA ILE A 42 18.01 -13.92 57.21
C ILE A 42 18.38 -15.22 57.92
N GLN A 43 18.62 -15.18 59.24
CA GLN A 43 18.94 -16.37 60.02
C GLN A 43 17.79 -17.39 59.97
N LYS A 44 16.55 -16.92 60.12
CA LYS A 44 15.35 -17.77 60.09
C LYS A 44 15.13 -18.40 58.72
N ILE A 45 15.24 -17.65 57.62
CA ILE A 45 15.17 -18.23 56.27
C ILE A 45 16.28 -19.25 56.01
N LYS A 46 17.53 -18.95 56.41
CA LYS A 46 18.65 -19.89 56.23
C LYS A 46 18.51 -21.17 57.05
N SER A 47 17.68 -21.17 58.10
CA SER A 47 17.36 -22.36 58.90
C SER A 47 16.29 -23.26 58.27
N LEU A 48 15.60 -22.80 57.23
CA LEU A 48 14.61 -23.59 56.50
C LEU A 48 15.27 -24.71 55.68
N PRO A 49 14.55 -25.83 55.43
CA PRO A 49 14.92 -26.80 54.40
C PRO A 49 15.22 -26.14 53.06
N SER A 50 16.25 -26.63 52.35
CA SER A 50 16.72 -26.09 51.08
C SER A 50 15.59 -25.85 50.04
N PRO A 51 14.63 -26.77 49.82
CA PRO A 51 13.54 -26.54 48.86
C PRO A 51 12.64 -25.34 49.22
N GLN A 52 12.37 -25.13 50.52
CA GLN A 52 11.53 -24.03 50.99
C GLN A 52 12.29 -22.70 50.89
N CYS A 53 13.58 -22.69 51.23
CA CYS A 53 14.44 -21.52 51.05
C CYS A 53 14.53 -21.11 49.56
N GLN A 54 14.66 -22.09 48.65
CA GLN A 54 14.66 -21.84 47.21
C GLN A 54 13.30 -21.32 46.72
N GLN A 55 12.19 -21.84 47.23
CA GLN A 55 10.84 -21.37 46.89
C GLN A 55 10.62 -19.91 47.29
N ILE A 56 11.04 -19.52 48.50
CA ILE A 56 10.98 -18.12 48.95
C ILE A 56 11.92 -17.23 48.12
N THR A 57 13.12 -17.73 47.80
CA THR A 57 14.07 -17.02 46.93
C THR A 57 13.46 -16.75 45.56
N HIS A 58 12.84 -17.75 44.94
CA HIS A 58 12.18 -17.62 43.64
C HIS A 58 11.04 -16.60 43.67
N ILE A 59 10.22 -16.58 44.73
CA ILE A 59 9.15 -15.60 44.87
C ILE A 59 9.72 -14.18 44.98
N LEU A 60 10.78 -13.99 45.79
CA LEU A 60 11.46 -12.70 45.88
C LEU A 60 12.03 -12.27 44.51
N GLU A 61 12.53 -13.20 43.70
CA GLU A 61 12.98 -12.91 42.31
C GLU A 61 11.83 -12.41 41.45
N THR A 62 10.68 -13.10 41.43
CA THR A 62 9.49 -12.69 40.65
C THR A 62 8.99 -11.29 41.06
N TRP A 63 9.06 -10.93 42.34
CA TRP A 63 8.71 -9.58 42.81
C TRP A 63 9.72 -8.52 42.38
N CYS A 64 11.03 -8.84 42.38
CA CYS A 64 12.06 -7.94 41.88
C CYS A 64 11.90 -7.67 40.38
N LEU A 65 11.53 -8.70 39.61
CA LEU A 65 11.26 -8.59 38.17
C LEU A 65 9.90 -7.94 37.87
N GLY A 66 9.01 -7.87 38.86
CA GLY A 66 7.66 -7.31 38.72
C GLY A 66 6.70 -8.23 37.98
N GLU A 67 6.91 -9.53 38.07
CA GLU A 67 6.09 -10.58 37.44
C GLU A 67 4.87 -10.94 38.28
N CYS A 68 4.96 -10.77 39.60
CA CYS A 68 3.87 -11.03 40.54
C CYS A 68 3.63 -9.84 41.46
N GLU A 69 2.39 -9.65 41.88
CA GLU A 69 2.04 -8.68 42.91
C GLU A 69 2.49 -9.16 44.28
N ILE A 70 2.94 -8.22 45.11
CA ILE A 70 3.33 -8.49 46.49
C ILE A 70 2.05 -8.52 47.34
N PRO A 71 1.74 -9.65 48.02
CA PRO A 71 0.55 -9.75 48.85
C PRO A 71 0.53 -8.69 49.94
N LYS A 72 -0.65 -8.15 50.22
CA LYS A 72 -0.88 -7.31 51.39
C LYS A 72 -0.97 -8.21 52.61
N ILE A 73 -0.08 -7.99 53.57
CA ILE A 73 -0.11 -8.70 54.85
C ILE A 73 -0.81 -7.85 55.91
N HIS A 74 -1.48 -8.52 56.85
CA HIS A 74 -2.02 -7.90 58.05
C HIS A 74 -1.42 -8.59 59.27
N CYS A 75 -0.97 -7.81 60.25
CA CYS A 75 -0.50 -8.33 61.52
C CYS A 75 -1.14 -7.47 62.62
N ASP A 76 -1.90 -8.11 63.51
CA ASP A 76 -2.70 -7.43 64.51
C ASP A 76 -1.84 -6.47 65.34
N GLY A 77 -2.19 -5.18 65.29
CA GLY A 77 -1.52 -4.12 66.05
C GLY A 77 -0.28 -3.49 65.38
N MET A 78 0.04 -3.80 64.12
CA MET A 78 1.14 -3.16 63.39
C MET A 78 0.67 -2.24 62.26
N ALA A 79 1.35 -1.10 62.09
CA ALA A 79 1.19 -0.25 60.92
C ALA A 79 1.59 -1.03 59.66
N ILE A 80 0.78 -0.96 58.60
CA ILE A 80 1.02 -1.65 57.34
C ILE A 80 2.37 -1.19 56.79
N VAL A 81 3.38 -2.06 56.85
CA VAL A 81 4.63 -1.84 56.12
C VAL A 81 4.28 -1.96 54.64
N SER A 82 4.41 -0.86 53.89
CA SER A 82 4.20 -0.86 52.44
C SER A 82 5.31 -1.64 51.76
N LEU A 83 5.16 -2.97 51.73
CA LEU A 83 6.05 -3.88 51.03
C LEU A 83 6.15 -3.50 49.56
N ASN A 84 7.36 -3.50 49.02
CA ASN A 84 7.64 -3.12 47.64
C ASN A 84 8.85 -3.88 47.10
N ALA A 85 9.02 -3.87 45.77
CA ALA A 85 10.10 -4.57 45.08
C ALA A 85 11.52 -4.11 45.52
N GLY A 86 11.66 -2.87 46.01
CA GLY A 86 12.94 -2.39 46.55
C GLY A 86 13.35 -3.10 47.83
N ILE A 87 12.39 -3.35 48.73
CA ILE A 87 12.64 -4.13 49.94
C ILE A 87 12.98 -5.58 49.55
N ALA A 88 12.23 -6.18 48.61
CA ALA A 88 12.51 -7.51 48.09
C ALA A 88 13.93 -7.62 47.52
N ALA A 89 14.39 -6.64 46.74
CA ALA A 89 15.72 -6.63 46.15
C ALA A 89 16.84 -6.50 47.18
N VAL A 90 16.67 -5.67 48.21
CA VAL A 90 17.64 -5.55 49.31
C VAL A 90 17.69 -6.83 50.13
N PHE A 91 16.52 -7.42 50.40
CA PHE A 91 16.42 -8.70 51.11
C PHE A 91 17.13 -9.81 50.34
N LEU A 92 16.79 -9.96 49.07
CA LEU A 92 17.35 -10.96 48.18
C LEU A 92 18.86 -10.77 47.97
N SER A 93 19.35 -9.52 47.87
CA SER A 93 20.79 -9.21 47.82
C SER A 93 21.52 -9.60 49.11
N THR A 94 20.84 -9.55 50.27
CA THR A 94 21.42 -9.94 51.56
C THR A 94 21.42 -11.46 51.74
N LEU A 95 20.39 -12.14 51.22
CA LEU A 95 20.28 -13.58 51.24
C LEU A 95 21.25 -14.24 50.24
N SER A 96 21.34 -13.69 49.03
CA SER A 96 22.18 -14.15 47.92
C SER A 96 22.80 -12.95 47.18
N PRO A 97 24.03 -12.54 47.53
CA PRO A 97 24.69 -11.32 46.99
C PRO A 97 24.92 -11.28 45.47
N ASN A 98 24.90 -12.45 44.83
CA ASN A 98 25.04 -12.60 43.37
C ASN A 98 23.70 -12.91 42.69
N ASN A 99 22.57 -12.74 43.38
CA ASN A 99 21.27 -12.93 42.78
C ASN A 99 21.04 -11.93 41.62
N ILE A 100 20.61 -12.48 40.47
CA ILE A 100 20.46 -11.74 39.22
C ILE A 100 19.27 -10.76 39.32
N ALA A 101 18.11 -11.21 39.77
CA ALA A 101 16.89 -10.39 39.86
C ALA A 101 17.09 -9.18 40.78
N ALA A 102 17.70 -9.39 41.95
CA ALA A 102 18.05 -8.31 42.87
C ALA A 102 19.07 -7.32 42.27
N SER A 103 20.06 -7.86 41.55
CA SER A 103 21.08 -7.04 40.89
C SER A 103 20.49 -6.20 39.76
N ILE A 104 19.63 -6.75 38.91
CA ILE A 104 18.93 -6.03 37.84
C ILE A 104 18.05 -4.92 38.44
N PHE A 105 17.29 -5.22 39.50
CA PHE A 105 16.49 -4.21 40.18
C PHE A 105 17.36 -3.03 40.65
N LYS A 106 18.48 -3.32 41.32
CA LYS A 106 19.42 -2.29 41.79
C LYS A 106 20.05 -1.51 40.64
N MET A 107 20.42 -2.19 39.55
CA MET A 107 21.00 -1.57 38.36
C MET A 107 20.02 -0.65 37.64
N SER A 108 18.72 -0.94 37.65
CA SER A 108 17.70 -0.02 37.12
C SER A 108 17.70 1.33 37.85
N THR A 109 17.96 1.32 39.17
CA THR A 109 18.08 2.55 39.96
C THR A 109 19.39 3.29 39.63
N PHE A 110 20.48 2.56 39.37
CA PHE A 110 21.74 3.16 38.95
C PHE A 110 21.66 3.79 37.56
N LEU A 111 20.97 3.16 36.60
CA LEU A 111 20.70 3.71 35.27
C LEU A 111 19.96 5.06 35.37
N LYS A 112 18.89 5.12 36.17
CA LYS A 112 18.12 6.36 36.38
C LYS A 112 18.95 7.49 37.00
N ASN A 113 19.92 7.13 37.84
CA ASN A 113 20.81 8.08 38.52
C ASN A 113 22.08 8.39 37.72
N GLY A 114 22.19 7.95 36.47
CA GLY A 114 23.36 8.23 35.61
C GLY A 114 24.64 7.46 35.98
N ARG A 115 24.56 6.44 36.84
CA ARG A 115 25.71 5.66 37.33
C ARG A 115 26.03 4.49 36.39
N TYR A 116 26.24 4.79 35.11
CA TYR A 116 26.34 3.78 34.05
C TYR A 116 27.54 2.85 34.17
N GLU A 117 28.72 3.39 34.52
CA GLU A 117 29.94 2.57 34.67
C GLU A 117 29.82 1.48 35.75
N GLU A 118 29.08 1.78 36.82
CA GLU A 118 28.85 0.82 37.89
C GLU A 118 27.92 -0.31 37.45
N VAL A 119 26.93 0.01 36.62
CA VAL A 119 26.06 -0.99 35.98
C VAL A 119 26.89 -1.90 35.09
N VAL A 120 27.76 -1.34 34.24
CA VAL A 120 28.65 -2.12 33.37
C VAL A 120 29.57 -3.03 34.17
N LYS A 121 30.25 -2.51 35.20
CA LYS A 121 31.15 -3.29 36.07
C LYS A 121 30.40 -4.44 36.75
N LYS A 122 29.21 -4.18 37.30
CA LYS A 122 28.41 -5.20 37.98
C LYS A 122 27.89 -6.25 36.98
N CYS A 123 27.39 -5.85 35.81
CA CYS A 123 26.98 -6.80 34.76
C CYS A 123 28.14 -7.70 34.33
N ASN A 124 29.31 -7.14 34.06
CA ASN A 124 30.49 -7.94 33.68
C ASN A 124 30.88 -8.95 34.78
N SER A 125 30.82 -8.55 36.06
CA SER A 125 31.10 -9.48 37.16
C SER A 125 30.10 -10.64 37.23
N LEU A 126 28.82 -10.39 36.96
CA LEU A 126 27.78 -11.42 37.01
C LEU A 126 27.79 -12.33 35.78
N LEU A 127 28.01 -11.76 34.59
CA LEU A 127 28.13 -12.52 33.33
C LEU A 127 29.35 -13.44 33.33
N ASN A 128 30.45 -13.05 33.99
CA ASN A 128 31.63 -13.92 34.14
C ASN A 128 31.38 -15.13 35.07
N VAL A 129 30.50 -14.97 36.06
CA VAL A 129 30.14 -16.05 37.01
C VAL A 129 29.05 -16.95 36.43
N HIS A 130 28.16 -16.39 35.62
CA HIS A 130 27.06 -17.08 34.97
C HIS A 130 27.24 -17.01 33.44
N SER A 131 28.08 -17.89 32.90
CA SER A 131 28.45 -17.92 31.47
C SER A 131 27.33 -18.38 30.53
N GLN A 132 26.18 -18.78 31.07
CA GLN A 132 24.93 -18.94 30.34
C GLN A 132 24.16 -17.63 30.50
N TYR A 133 24.33 -16.74 29.52
CA TYR A 133 23.84 -15.36 29.50
C TYR A 133 22.39 -15.22 30.00
N SER A 134 22.17 -14.50 31.11
CA SER A 134 20.83 -13.96 31.42
C SER A 134 20.59 -12.78 30.48
N LEU A 135 19.60 -12.95 29.60
CA LEU A 135 19.18 -11.97 28.60
C LEU A 135 19.06 -10.56 29.21
N GLU A 136 18.46 -10.46 30.39
CA GLU A 136 18.22 -9.21 31.10
C GLU A 136 19.52 -8.52 31.55
N LEU A 137 20.53 -9.29 31.99
CA LEU A 137 21.84 -8.75 32.32
C LEU A 137 22.55 -8.22 31.09
N LEU A 138 22.47 -8.94 29.98
CA LEU A 138 23.06 -8.52 28.70
C LEU A 138 22.42 -7.20 28.26
N LEU A 139 21.09 -7.14 28.15
CA LEU A 139 20.35 -5.93 27.74
C LEU A 139 20.57 -4.74 28.69
N THR A 140 20.69 -4.99 30.00
CA THR A 140 20.99 -3.95 31.00
C THR A 140 22.41 -3.40 30.83
N ARG A 141 23.39 -4.27 30.56
CA ARG A 141 24.77 -3.86 30.23
C ARG A 141 24.79 -3.04 28.94
N SER A 142 24.11 -3.51 27.90
CA SER A 142 24.04 -2.85 26.60
C SER A 142 23.53 -1.43 26.71
N LEU A 143 22.44 -1.23 27.46
CA LEU A 143 21.88 0.09 27.72
C LEU A 143 22.88 0.99 28.44
N ALA A 144 23.53 0.48 29.48
CA ALA A 144 24.50 1.25 30.25
C ALA A 144 25.70 1.70 29.38
N LEU A 145 26.20 0.82 28.49
CA LEU A 145 27.27 1.14 27.54
C LEU A 145 26.87 2.23 26.53
N ILE A 146 25.63 2.20 26.05
CA ILE A 146 25.10 3.23 25.15
C ILE A 146 24.93 4.56 25.90
N LEU A 147 24.37 4.55 27.11
CA LEU A 147 24.14 5.77 27.87
C LEU A 147 25.43 6.40 28.41
N SER A 148 26.46 5.59 28.72
CA SER A 148 27.77 6.09 29.16
C SER A 148 28.60 6.72 28.03
N GLN A 149 28.28 6.42 26.76
CA GLN A 149 29.06 6.80 25.58
C GLN A 149 30.53 6.31 25.61
N THR A 150 30.89 5.41 26.52
CA THR A 150 32.27 4.90 26.64
C THR A 150 32.59 3.86 25.59
N ASP A 151 31.63 2.97 25.31
CA ASP A 151 31.72 1.95 24.26
C ASP A 151 30.33 1.60 23.73
N PRO A 152 29.66 2.54 23.03
CA PRO A 152 28.30 2.33 22.53
C PRO A 152 28.25 1.23 21.46
N GLN A 153 29.37 0.95 20.77
CA GLN A 153 29.44 -0.08 19.74
C GLN A 153 29.29 -1.49 20.33
N SER A 154 29.98 -1.77 21.44
CA SER A 154 29.78 -3.04 22.15
C SER A 154 28.35 -3.16 22.70
N GLY A 155 27.76 -2.05 23.16
CA GLY A 155 26.35 -2.04 23.57
C GLY A 155 25.39 -2.41 22.44
N VAL A 156 25.59 -1.87 21.23
CA VAL A 156 24.79 -2.24 20.03
C VAL A 156 24.98 -3.71 19.68
N LYS A 157 26.21 -4.23 19.70
CA LYS A 157 26.51 -5.65 19.44
C LYS A 157 25.83 -6.58 20.43
N ASP A 158 25.85 -6.24 21.72
CA ASP A 158 25.18 -7.01 22.76
C ASP A 158 23.65 -7.04 22.56
N TYR A 159 23.03 -5.92 22.18
CA TYR A 159 21.60 -5.89 21.83
C TYR A 159 21.27 -6.77 20.62
N ILE A 160 22.11 -6.72 19.59
CA ILE A 160 21.90 -7.54 18.39
C ILE A 160 22.06 -9.01 18.70
N GLN A 161 23.07 -9.39 19.49
CA GLN A 161 23.24 -10.77 19.92
C GLN A 161 21.99 -11.28 20.66
N ALA A 162 21.52 -10.52 21.64
CA ALA A 162 20.30 -10.84 22.39
C ALA A 162 19.07 -10.98 21.47
N PHE A 163 18.94 -10.10 20.49
CA PHE A 163 17.81 -10.10 19.56
C PHE A 163 17.82 -11.27 18.58
N ILE A 164 19.00 -11.69 18.10
CA ILE A 164 19.14 -12.83 17.19
C ILE A 164 18.79 -14.14 17.94
N GLU A 165 19.26 -14.27 19.18
CA GLU A 165 19.01 -15.46 20.01
C GLU A 165 17.56 -15.51 20.56
N HIS A 166 17.03 -14.36 21.00
CA HIS A 166 15.78 -14.25 21.75
C HIS A 166 14.96 -13.02 21.33
N LYS A 167 14.43 -13.04 20.10
CA LYS A 167 13.77 -11.90 19.46
C LYS A 167 12.60 -11.32 20.27
N GLU A 168 11.64 -12.17 20.65
CA GLU A 168 10.41 -11.70 21.30
C GLU A 168 10.65 -11.29 22.75
N GLU A 169 11.50 -12.04 23.48
CA GLU A 169 11.88 -11.74 24.84
C GLU A 169 12.66 -10.42 24.92
N THR A 170 13.59 -10.18 23.97
CA THR A 170 14.32 -8.92 23.85
C THR A 170 13.37 -7.74 23.65
N ARG A 171 12.42 -7.87 22.71
CA ARG A 171 11.42 -6.84 22.44
C ARG A 171 10.56 -6.57 23.67
N GLN A 172 10.05 -7.60 24.32
CA GLN A 172 9.25 -7.46 25.54
C GLN A 172 10.02 -6.80 26.68
N PHE A 173 11.29 -7.17 26.87
CA PHE A 173 12.13 -6.56 27.90
C PHE A 173 12.32 -5.07 27.63
N ILE A 174 12.67 -4.68 26.40
CA ILE A 174 12.82 -3.27 26.01
C ILE A 174 11.50 -2.52 26.23
N CYS A 175 10.39 -3.09 25.77
CA CYS A 175 9.05 -2.50 25.91
C CYS A 175 8.56 -2.37 27.36
N LYS A 176 9.03 -3.20 28.28
CA LYS A 176 8.61 -3.13 29.69
C LYS A 176 9.57 -2.35 30.57
N LYS A 177 10.88 -2.44 30.31
CA LYS A 177 11.93 -2.00 31.24
C LYS A 177 12.81 -0.88 30.69
N GLN A 178 12.84 -0.66 29.38
CA GLN A 178 13.76 0.31 28.75
C GLN A 178 13.06 1.32 27.83
N MET A 179 11.72 1.35 27.78
CA MET A 179 10.96 2.25 26.90
C MET A 179 11.34 3.72 27.05
N GLU A 180 11.65 4.18 28.26
CA GLU A 180 12.05 5.56 28.52
C GLU A 180 13.36 5.94 27.81
N TYR A 181 14.15 4.96 27.40
CA TYR A 181 15.43 5.12 26.71
C TYR A 181 15.36 4.80 25.21
N LEU A 182 14.16 4.53 24.67
CA LEU A 182 13.99 4.14 23.27
C LEU A 182 14.57 5.16 22.28
N PRO A 183 14.42 6.50 22.45
CA PRO A 183 15.05 7.47 21.56
C PRO A 183 16.58 7.38 21.54
N GLN A 184 17.22 7.15 22.69
CA GLN A 184 18.67 6.99 22.82
C GLN A 184 19.14 5.71 22.15
N LEU A 185 18.37 4.62 22.28
CA LEU A 185 18.64 3.36 21.59
C LEU A 185 18.56 3.53 20.08
N ILE A 186 17.46 4.10 19.56
CA ILE A 186 17.30 4.36 18.12
C ILE A 186 18.46 5.22 17.59
N ASN A 187 18.84 6.28 18.32
CA ASN A 187 19.96 7.13 17.94
C ASN A 187 21.30 6.38 17.94
N ALA A 188 21.57 5.54 18.94
CA ALA A 188 22.80 4.75 19.01
C ALA A 188 22.91 3.77 17.83
N PHE A 189 21.81 3.11 17.47
CA PHE A 189 21.75 2.22 16.32
C PHE A 189 21.92 2.98 14.99
N ASN A 190 21.27 4.13 14.82
CA ASN A 190 21.45 4.97 13.63
C ASN A 190 22.90 5.46 13.49
N ASN A 191 23.53 5.89 14.60
CA ASN A 191 24.94 6.28 14.59
C ASN A 191 25.84 5.09 14.23
N TYR A 192 25.57 3.91 14.80
CA TYR A 192 26.30 2.69 14.48
C TYR A 192 26.18 2.35 12.98
N ILE A 193 24.97 2.35 12.43
CA ILE A 193 24.71 2.12 10.99
C ILE A 193 25.47 3.14 10.14
N TYR A 194 25.43 4.43 10.51
CA TYR A 194 26.12 5.49 9.76
C TYR A 194 27.64 5.30 9.76
N THR A 195 28.24 4.95 10.90
CA THR A 195 29.68 4.67 10.99
C THR A 195 30.07 3.46 10.15
N PHE A 196 29.33 2.35 10.25
CA PHE A 196 29.64 1.11 9.52
C PHE A 196 29.35 1.20 8.02
N GLY A 197 28.37 2.00 7.59
CA GLY A 197 28.09 2.24 6.17
C GLY A 197 29.22 2.93 5.40
N SER A 198 30.20 3.53 6.12
CA SER A 198 31.36 4.19 5.52
C SER A 198 32.59 3.29 5.32
N ASP A 199 32.62 2.12 5.97
CA ASP A 199 33.73 1.17 5.89
C ASP A 199 33.50 0.11 4.79
N ARG A 200 34.53 -0.13 3.97
CA ARG A 200 34.42 -0.82 2.67
C ARG A 200 34.54 -2.36 2.71
N ASP A 201 34.49 -2.99 3.88
CA ASP A 201 34.51 -4.47 3.98
C ASP A 201 33.09 -5.03 3.90
N LYS A 202 32.69 -5.46 2.70
CA LYS A 202 31.27 -5.64 2.31
C LYS A 202 30.57 -6.90 2.84
N GLU A 203 31.27 -7.99 3.15
CA GLU A 203 30.59 -9.28 3.45
C GLU A 203 30.25 -9.47 4.92
N CYS A 204 31.19 -9.24 5.85
CA CYS A 204 30.93 -9.36 7.30
C CYS A 204 30.08 -8.21 7.85
N THR A 205 30.16 -7.03 7.22
CA THR A 205 29.40 -5.83 7.60
C THR A 205 27.94 -5.92 7.16
N GLY A 206 27.63 -6.73 6.14
CA GLY A 206 26.28 -6.86 5.59
C GLY A 206 25.28 -7.49 6.58
N THR A 207 25.67 -8.56 7.28
CA THR A 207 24.79 -9.25 8.23
C THR A 207 24.46 -8.37 9.44
N MET A 208 25.48 -7.77 10.05
CA MET A 208 25.30 -6.87 11.21
C MET A 208 24.39 -5.68 10.89
N LEU A 209 24.51 -5.08 9.70
CA LEU A 209 23.64 -3.97 9.28
C LEU A 209 22.19 -4.43 9.09
N GLN A 210 21.97 -5.59 8.45
CA GLN A 210 20.64 -6.19 8.33
C GLN A 210 20.01 -6.44 9.71
N ASP A 211 20.80 -6.95 10.67
CA ASP A 211 20.33 -7.21 12.02
C ASP A 211 19.97 -5.91 12.76
N CYS A 212 20.75 -4.84 12.57
CA CYS A 212 20.44 -3.50 13.07
C CYS A 212 19.11 -2.97 12.54
N TYR A 213 18.87 -3.06 11.23
CA TYR A 213 17.58 -2.66 10.65
C TYR A 213 16.43 -3.54 11.13
N SER A 214 16.66 -4.85 11.27
CA SER A 214 15.65 -5.80 11.76
C SER A 214 15.28 -5.53 13.22
N PHE A 215 16.25 -5.17 14.05
CA PHE A 215 16.07 -4.76 15.42
C PHE A 215 15.26 -3.45 15.51
N LEU A 216 15.67 -2.42 14.77
CA LEU A 216 14.96 -1.13 14.73
C LEU A 216 13.51 -1.29 14.26
N ALA A 217 13.29 -2.06 13.20
CA ALA A 217 11.94 -2.34 12.68
C ALA A 217 11.06 -3.13 13.66
N ALA A 218 11.65 -3.95 14.54
CA ALA A 218 10.89 -4.67 15.57
C ALA A 218 10.50 -3.77 16.75
N LEU A 219 11.29 -2.75 17.07
CA LEU A 219 11.04 -1.82 18.17
C LEU A 219 10.12 -0.66 17.80
N ALA A 220 10.28 -0.12 16.59
CA ALA A 220 9.55 1.04 16.11
C ALA A 220 9.10 0.81 14.65
N PRO A 221 8.17 -0.13 14.42
CA PRO A 221 7.74 -0.52 13.07
C PRO A 221 7.03 0.59 12.29
N ASP A 222 6.45 1.57 13.00
CA ASP A 222 5.70 2.68 12.42
C ASP A 222 6.54 3.97 12.30
N ASP A 223 7.81 3.94 12.72
CA ASP A 223 8.71 5.07 12.52
C ASP A 223 9.11 5.18 11.05
N LEU A 224 8.59 6.21 10.40
CA LEU A 224 8.79 6.45 8.98
C LEU A 224 10.27 6.60 8.58
N GLN A 225 11.11 7.15 9.46
CA GLN A 225 12.53 7.28 9.16
C GLN A 225 13.17 5.89 9.12
N ILE A 226 12.91 5.08 10.14
CA ILE A 226 13.41 3.69 10.19
C ILE A 226 12.95 2.90 8.97
N CYS A 227 11.68 3.02 8.58
CA CYS A 227 11.19 2.37 7.34
C CYS A 227 11.96 2.83 6.11
N LYS A 228 12.22 4.14 5.97
CA LYS A 228 12.93 4.69 4.79
C LYS A 228 14.38 4.23 4.71
N THR A 229 15.12 4.28 5.82
CA THR A 229 16.54 3.84 5.84
C THR A 229 16.66 2.35 5.63
N GLN A 230 15.80 1.54 6.26
CA GLN A 230 15.73 0.11 6.01
C GLN A 230 15.41 -0.20 4.54
N ALA A 231 14.39 0.43 3.98
CA ALA A 231 14.00 0.18 2.60
C ALA A 231 15.07 0.61 1.59
N ALA A 232 15.78 1.72 1.84
CA ALA A 232 16.92 2.14 1.02
C ALA A 232 18.05 1.10 1.06
N TYR A 233 18.41 0.60 2.24
CA TYR A 233 19.40 -0.45 2.37
C TYR A 233 18.98 -1.74 1.65
N LEU A 234 17.73 -2.17 1.80
CA LEU A 234 17.21 -3.35 1.10
C LEU A 234 17.24 -3.18 -0.42
N PHE A 235 16.91 -1.97 -0.90
CA PHE A 235 16.95 -1.64 -2.32
C PHE A 235 18.38 -1.71 -2.88
N GLU A 236 19.36 -1.14 -2.18
CA GLU A 236 20.78 -1.19 -2.57
C GLU A 236 21.34 -2.61 -2.59
N ASN A 237 20.83 -3.50 -1.74
CA ASN A 237 21.20 -4.92 -1.70
C ASN A 237 20.33 -5.80 -2.62
N CYS A 238 19.56 -5.21 -3.53
CA CYS A 238 18.69 -5.91 -4.48
C CYS A 238 17.61 -6.81 -3.84
N LYS A 239 17.27 -6.59 -2.57
CA LYS A 239 16.19 -7.30 -1.85
C LYS A 239 14.86 -6.59 -2.06
N PHE A 240 14.39 -6.58 -3.32
CA PHE A 240 13.26 -5.75 -3.73
C PHE A 240 11.93 -6.16 -3.08
N GLU A 241 11.66 -7.46 -2.88
CA GLU A 241 10.44 -7.91 -2.21
C GLU A 241 10.36 -7.46 -0.75
N GLU A 242 11.46 -7.57 0.00
CA GLU A 242 11.53 -7.08 1.38
C GLU A 242 11.37 -5.56 1.42
N CYS A 243 12.00 -4.84 0.49
CA CYS A 243 11.86 -3.39 0.32
C CYS A 243 10.39 -2.99 0.09
N ILE A 244 9.68 -3.69 -0.80
CA ILE A 244 8.26 -3.50 -1.08
C ILE A 244 7.42 -3.71 0.18
N ALA A 245 7.71 -4.75 0.98
CA ALA A 245 6.99 -5.05 2.20
C ALA A 245 7.14 -3.93 3.25
N VAL A 246 8.35 -3.36 3.38
CA VAL A 246 8.62 -2.22 4.27
C VAL A 246 7.83 -0.98 3.83
N TYR A 247 7.89 -0.63 2.54
CA TYR A 247 7.12 0.52 2.03
C TYR A 247 5.62 0.33 2.17
N SER A 248 5.11 -0.89 1.96
CA SER A 248 3.68 -1.19 2.09
C SER A 248 3.19 -0.97 3.51
N ARG A 249 3.93 -1.47 4.50
CA ARG A 249 3.62 -1.22 5.92
C ARG A 249 3.66 0.27 6.26
N ALA A 250 4.66 1.00 5.78
CA ALA A 250 4.77 2.44 6.02
C ALA A 250 3.61 3.22 5.40
N ILE A 251 3.16 2.84 4.20
CA ILE A 251 1.99 3.45 3.53
C ILE A 251 0.71 3.13 4.29
N GLU A 252 0.53 1.90 4.78
CA GLU A 252 -0.63 1.48 5.59
C GLU A 252 -0.71 2.25 6.91
N ALA A 253 0.39 2.35 7.67
CA ALA A 253 0.47 3.13 8.89
C ALA A 253 0.14 4.62 8.64
N LEU A 254 0.69 5.18 7.56
CA LEU A 254 0.37 6.54 7.12
C LEU A 254 -1.04 6.67 6.53
N SER A 255 -1.79 5.61 6.23
CA SER A 255 -3.17 5.77 5.77
C SER A 255 -4.15 5.96 6.93
N LEU A 256 -3.76 5.60 8.17
CA LEU A 256 -4.65 5.58 9.34
C LEU A 256 -4.72 6.90 10.13
N GLU A 257 -3.65 7.67 10.18
CA GLU A 257 -3.65 8.98 10.88
C GLU A 257 -4.17 10.12 9.96
N THR A 258 -4.72 11.21 10.51
CA THR A 258 -5.59 12.15 9.77
C THR A 258 -4.97 13.48 9.35
N ARG A 259 -3.67 13.75 9.58
CA ARG A 259 -3.06 15.06 9.25
C ARG A 259 -1.69 15.00 8.54
N ILE A 260 -1.59 15.77 7.44
CA ILE A 260 -0.39 16.12 6.63
C ILE A 260 0.43 14.92 6.19
N LYS A 261 -0.06 14.26 5.13
CA LYS A 261 0.43 12.95 4.66
C LYS A 261 0.63 12.84 3.17
N GLU A 262 0.06 13.75 2.39
CA GLU A 262 0.05 13.64 0.93
C GLU A 262 1.46 13.64 0.35
N GLU A 263 2.36 14.51 0.83
CA GLU A 263 3.77 14.49 0.42
C GLU A 263 4.44 13.14 0.78
N LYS A 264 4.29 12.69 2.03
CA LYS A 264 4.95 11.48 2.53
C LYS A 264 4.46 10.24 1.78
N ILE A 265 3.13 10.07 1.68
CA ILE A 265 2.49 8.97 0.95
C ILE A 265 2.90 9.01 -0.52
N SER A 266 2.84 10.17 -1.16
CA SER A 266 3.22 10.32 -2.58
C SER A 266 4.68 9.91 -2.81
N CYS A 267 5.62 10.33 -1.96
CA CYS A 267 7.02 9.93 -2.06
C CYS A 267 7.21 8.42 -1.84
N LEU A 268 6.56 7.83 -0.84
CA LEU A 268 6.67 6.38 -0.56
C LEU A 268 6.08 5.53 -1.69
N LEU A 269 4.98 5.97 -2.32
CA LEU A 269 4.41 5.29 -3.47
C LEU A 269 5.40 5.29 -4.65
N VAL A 270 6.09 6.41 -4.90
CA VAL A 270 7.16 6.45 -5.91
C VAL A 270 8.34 5.54 -5.54
N ASP A 271 8.73 5.52 -4.26
CA ASP A 271 9.79 4.63 -3.76
C ASP A 271 9.44 3.14 -3.97
N ARG A 272 8.20 2.75 -3.65
CA ARG A 272 7.70 1.39 -3.84
C ARG A 272 7.57 1.02 -5.31
N ALA A 273 7.12 1.96 -6.15
CA ALA A 273 7.10 1.79 -7.60
C ALA A 273 8.51 1.53 -8.17
N ALA A 274 9.54 2.20 -7.64
CA ALA A 274 10.92 1.93 -8.04
C ALA A 274 11.35 0.51 -7.69
N ALA A 275 10.95 -0.02 -6.53
CA ALA A 275 11.22 -1.41 -6.16
C ALA A 275 10.48 -2.41 -7.09
N TYR A 276 9.21 -2.14 -7.43
CA TYR A 276 8.48 -2.95 -8.43
C TYR A 276 9.14 -2.91 -9.82
N TYR A 277 9.63 -1.74 -10.23
CA TYR A 277 10.36 -1.57 -11.49
C TYR A 277 11.64 -2.41 -11.52
N SER A 278 12.42 -2.37 -10.45
CA SER A 278 13.68 -3.12 -10.31
C SER A 278 13.48 -4.62 -10.28
N LEU A 279 12.34 -5.11 -9.76
CA LEU A 279 11.98 -6.52 -9.80
C LEU A 279 11.63 -7.01 -11.23
N GLY A 280 11.24 -6.10 -12.13
CA GLY A 280 11.04 -6.36 -13.56
C GLY A 280 9.70 -7.02 -13.94
N SER A 281 9.06 -7.77 -13.05
CA SER A 281 7.82 -8.53 -13.34
C SER A 281 6.52 -7.85 -12.87
N ARG A 282 6.60 -6.72 -12.15
CA ARG A 282 5.48 -6.06 -11.46
C ARG A 282 5.05 -4.74 -12.09
N THR A 283 4.89 -4.73 -13.42
CA THR A 283 4.55 -3.50 -14.17
C THR A 283 3.20 -2.92 -13.74
N LYS A 284 2.20 -3.77 -13.48
CA LYS A 284 0.86 -3.31 -13.08
C LYS A 284 0.92 -2.55 -11.76
N GLU A 285 1.52 -3.15 -10.74
CA GLU A 285 1.66 -2.56 -9.41
C GLU A 285 2.52 -1.29 -9.44
N MET A 286 3.62 -1.29 -10.21
CA MET A 286 4.42 -0.09 -10.46
C MET A 286 3.58 1.06 -11.03
N VAL A 287 2.81 0.80 -12.09
CA VAL A 287 1.99 1.84 -12.75
C VAL A 287 0.89 2.33 -11.82
N GLN A 288 0.27 1.45 -11.03
CA GLN A 288 -0.75 1.82 -10.06
C GLN A 288 -0.19 2.74 -8.98
N ASP A 289 0.97 2.40 -8.40
CA ASP A 289 1.63 3.23 -7.39
C ASP A 289 2.02 4.61 -7.94
N LEU A 290 2.58 4.66 -9.15
CA LEU A 290 2.90 5.93 -9.80
C LEU A 290 1.64 6.75 -10.08
N SER A 291 0.58 6.12 -10.58
CA SER A 291 -0.68 6.81 -10.88
C SER A 291 -1.30 7.40 -9.61
N GLU A 292 -1.33 6.63 -8.51
CA GLU A 292 -1.84 7.12 -7.23
C GLU A 292 -0.93 8.19 -6.62
N ALA A 293 0.40 8.05 -6.70
CA ALA A 293 1.33 9.05 -6.19
C ALA A 293 1.12 10.42 -6.84
N PHE A 294 0.96 10.45 -8.16
CA PHE A 294 0.72 11.67 -8.93
C PHE A 294 -0.68 12.24 -8.72
N LYS A 295 -1.67 11.40 -8.41
CA LYS A 295 -3.02 11.84 -8.02
C LYS A 295 -3.03 12.48 -6.64
N VAL A 296 -2.34 11.88 -5.66
CA VAL A 296 -2.24 12.40 -4.28
C VAL A 296 -1.47 13.72 -4.24
N SER A 297 -0.28 13.78 -4.86
CA SER A 297 0.52 15.00 -4.87
C SER A 297 1.42 15.14 -6.10
N PRO A 298 0.95 15.76 -7.20
CA PRO A 298 1.68 15.83 -8.47
C PRO A 298 3.04 16.56 -8.41
N CYS A 299 3.23 17.48 -7.46
CA CYS A 299 4.50 18.21 -7.30
C CYS A 299 5.55 17.34 -6.62
N HIS A 300 5.21 16.70 -5.49
CA HIS A 300 6.11 15.84 -4.73
C HIS A 300 6.42 14.54 -5.47
N ALA A 301 5.40 13.89 -6.06
CA ALA A 301 5.58 12.70 -6.89
C ALA A 301 6.59 12.94 -8.00
N ARG A 302 6.47 14.07 -8.71
CA ARG A 302 7.36 14.43 -9.82
C ARG A 302 8.79 14.64 -9.35
N LYS A 303 8.99 15.38 -8.26
CA LYS A 303 10.32 15.60 -7.68
C LYS A 303 10.96 14.27 -7.30
N ARG A 304 10.24 13.45 -6.52
CA ARG A 304 10.75 12.16 -6.07
C ARG A 304 11.00 11.20 -7.23
N PHE A 305 10.14 11.21 -8.26
CA PHE A 305 10.29 10.39 -9.46
C PHE A 305 11.57 10.73 -10.22
N THR A 306 11.91 12.03 -10.35
CA THR A 306 13.17 12.45 -10.96
C THR A 306 14.39 12.22 -10.08
N ASP A 307 14.21 12.15 -8.76
CA ASP A 307 15.30 11.89 -7.81
C ASP A 307 15.72 10.41 -7.80
N ILE A 308 14.76 9.49 -7.95
CA ILE A 308 15.03 8.03 -7.88
C ILE A 308 15.39 7.44 -9.25
N PHE A 309 14.63 7.78 -10.29
CA PHE A 309 14.82 7.17 -11.60
C PHE A 309 15.83 7.95 -12.43
N SER A 310 16.81 7.26 -13.02
CA SER A 310 17.69 7.86 -14.02
C SER A 310 16.88 8.32 -15.23
N THR A 311 17.42 9.24 -16.05
CA THR A 311 16.75 9.70 -17.28
C THR A 311 16.41 8.54 -18.23
N ALA A 312 17.26 7.51 -18.29
CA ALA A 312 17.02 6.31 -19.07
C ALA A 312 15.92 5.43 -18.45
N ASP A 313 15.88 5.29 -17.12
CA ASP A 313 14.81 4.56 -16.43
C ASP A 313 13.47 5.25 -16.58
N ILE A 314 13.42 6.58 -16.49
CA ILE A 314 12.20 7.36 -16.72
C ILE A 314 11.61 7.04 -18.10
N ALA A 315 12.44 7.00 -19.14
CA ALA A 315 12.00 6.64 -20.48
C ALA A 315 11.40 5.22 -20.54
N ARG A 316 12.06 4.25 -19.90
CA ARG A 316 11.59 2.86 -19.81
C ARG A 316 10.29 2.71 -19.01
N VAL A 317 10.17 3.42 -17.88
CA VAL A 317 8.94 3.45 -17.07
C VAL A 317 7.79 4.01 -17.87
N ILE A 318 8.00 5.13 -18.59
CA ILE A 318 7.00 5.73 -19.47
C ILE A 318 6.58 4.74 -20.57
N GLU A 319 7.52 4.07 -21.22
CA GLU A 319 7.24 3.09 -22.27
C GLU A 319 6.42 1.91 -21.74
N ARG A 320 6.83 1.32 -20.59
CA ARG A 320 6.09 0.26 -19.91
C ARG A 320 4.68 0.70 -19.52
N SER A 321 4.52 1.94 -19.06
CA SER A 321 3.21 2.50 -18.69
C SER A 321 2.30 2.71 -19.90
N LYS A 322 2.86 3.05 -21.06
CA LYS A 322 2.11 3.12 -22.33
C LYS A 322 1.65 1.74 -22.78
N LEU A 323 2.53 0.75 -22.74
CA LEU A 323 2.18 -0.65 -23.07
C LEU A 323 1.09 -1.19 -22.13
N TYR A 324 1.18 -0.87 -20.83
CA TYR A 324 0.14 -1.18 -19.85
C TYR A 324 -1.21 -0.59 -20.25
N ILE A 325 -1.26 0.70 -20.63
CA ILE A 325 -2.51 1.33 -21.11
C ILE A 325 -3.05 0.63 -22.37
N GLU A 326 -2.21 0.23 -23.32
CA GLU A 326 -2.68 -0.48 -24.53
C GLU A 326 -3.32 -1.85 -24.19
N MET A 327 -2.75 -2.56 -23.21
CA MET A 327 -3.31 -3.81 -22.69
C MET A 327 -4.67 -3.56 -22.04
N GLU A 328 -4.78 -2.61 -21.12
CA GLU A 328 -6.04 -2.28 -20.43
C GLU A 328 -7.11 -1.77 -21.40
N PHE A 329 -6.74 -0.99 -22.43
CA PHE A 329 -7.66 -0.64 -23.53
C PHE A 329 -8.06 -1.86 -24.37
N GLY A 330 -7.20 -2.86 -24.50
CA GLY A 330 -7.52 -4.15 -25.09
C GLY A 330 -8.64 -4.84 -24.32
N ASP A 331 -8.45 -5.00 -23.01
CA ASP A 331 -9.41 -5.64 -22.10
C ASP A 331 -10.75 -4.91 -22.08
N PHE A 332 -10.73 -3.57 -22.02
CA PHE A 332 -11.94 -2.75 -22.15
C PHE A 332 -12.68 -3.03 -23.46
N ARG A 333 -11.96 -3.04 -24.60
CA ARG A 333 -12.58 -3.27 -25.91
C ARG A 333 -13.16 -4.67 -26.04
N GLU A 334 -12.46 -5.68 -25.56
CA GLU A 334 -12.95 -7.06 -25.57
C GLU A 334 -14.18 -7.24 -24.68
N ASN A 335 -14.17 -6.65 -23.48
CA ASN A 335 -15.33 -6.66 -22.59
C ASN A 335 -16.56 -6.02 -23.26
N VAL A 336 -16.38 -4.85 -23.89
CA VAL A 336 -17.45 -4.17 -24.63
C VAL A 336 -17.97 -5.03 -25.78
N ARG A 337 -17.08 -5.66 -26.56
CA ARG A 337 -17.47 -6.53 -27.68
C ARG A 337 -18.28 -7.73 -27.19
N ALA A 338 -17.86 -8.36 -26.09
CA ALA A 338 -18.49 -9.54 -25.52
C ALA A 338 -19.86 -9.27 -24.85
N ARG A 339 -20.25 -8.01 -24.61
CA ARG A 339 -21.54 -7.67 -23.97
C ARG A 339 -22.72 -8.33 -24.70
N PRO A 340 -23.52 -9.19 -24.03
CA PRO A 340 -24.69 -9.83 -24.63
C PRO A 340 -25.86 -8.85 -24.74
N GLU A 341 -26.01 -7.98 -23.74
CA GLU A 341 -27.08 -6.99 -23.69
C GLU A 341 -26.69 -5.70 -24.40
N LEU A 342 -27.53 -5.28 -25.36
CA LEU A 342 -27.30 -4.06 -26.12
C LEU A 342 -27.44 -2.80 -25.24
N ARG A 343 -28.32 -2.84 -24.22
CA ARG A 343 -28.65 -1.73 -23.32
C ARG A 343 -27.84 -1.74 -22.02
N SER A 344 -26.58 -2.14 -22.08
CA SER A 344 -25.67 -2.15 -20.93
C SER A 344 -24.45 -1.23 -21.13
N ASP A 345 -24.04 -0.57 -20.06
CA ASP A 345 -22.78 0.17 -19.94
C ASP A 345 -21.69 -0.57 -19.14
N THR A 346 -21.98 -1.76 -18.59
CA THR A 346 -21.05 -2.59 -17.79
C THR A 346 -19.66 -2.73 -18.43
N GLY A 347 -18.59 -2.38 -17.74
CA GLY A 347 -17.22 -2.35 -18.26
C GLY A 347 -16.64 -0.94 -18.35
N THR A 348 -17.42 0.12 -18.09
CA THR A 348 -16.90 1.48 -17.96
C THR A 348 -15.96 1.65 -16.76
N GLU A 349 -16.12 0.81 -15.72
CA GLU A 349 -15.22 0.74 -14.57
C GLU A 349 -13.76 0.41 -14.95
N LEU A 350 -13.56 -0.29 -16.07
CA LEU A 350 -12.23 -0.61 -16.61
C LEU A 350 -11.48 0.63 -17.13
N LEU A 351 -12.17 1.77 -17.32
CA LEU A 351 -11.55 3.02 -17.75
C LEU A 351 -10.82 3.73 -16.61
N LEU A 352 -11.17 3.48 -15.35
CA LEU A 352 -10.59 4.22 -14.22
C LEU A 352 -9.06 4.05 -14.11
N PRO A 353 -8.49 2.83 -14.16
CA PRO A 353 -7.03 2.65 -14.15
C PRO A 353 -6.37 3.36 -15.34
N ILE A 354 -6.98 3.29 -16.53
CA ILE A 354 -6.48 3.94 -17.75
C ILE A 354 -6.43 5.46 -17.58
N VAL A 355 -7.50 6.06 -17.06
CA VAL A 355 -7.59 7.50 -16.79
C VAL A 355 -6.50 7.94 -15.83
N GLN A 356 -6.31 7.23 -14.71
CA GLN A 356 -5.29 7.56 -13.71
C GLN A 356 -3.87 7.46 -14.30
N THR A 357 -3.59 6.44 -15.10
CA THR A 357 -2.27 6.32 -15.77
C THR A 357 -2.05 7.39 -16.84
N LEU A 358 -3.09 7.78 -17.59
CA LEU A 358 -2.99 8.88 -18.55
C LEU A 358 -2.69 10.22 -17.84
N GLU A 359 -3.36 10.48 -16.72
CA GLU A 359 -3.13 11.67 -15.89
C GLU A 359 -1.67 11.73 -15.38
N PHE A 360 -1.14 10.61 -14.89
CA PHE A 360 0.29 10.46 -14.57
C PHE A 360 1.18 10.74 -15.78
N LEU A 361 0.94 10.09 -16.92
CA LEU A 361 1.75 10.27 -18.13
C LEU A 361 1.73 11.70 -18.65
N ILE A 362 0.61 12.42 -18.55
CA ILE A 362 0.50 13.83 -18.95
C ILE A 362 1.43 14.72 -18.13
N GLN A 363 1.67 14.40 -16.85
CA GLN A 363 2.58 15.15 -15.98
C GLN A 363 4.06 14.91 -16.31
N CYS A 364 4.40 13.73 -16.85
CA CYS A 364 5.77 13.32 -17.14
C CYS A 364 6.17 13.50 -18.62
N CYS A 365 5.24 13.36 -19.56
CA CYS A 365 5.53 13.28 -21.00
C CYS A 365 5.26 14.60 -21.72
N LYS A 366 6.26 15.50 -21.82
CA LYS A 366 6.09 16.77 -22.57
C LYS A 366 5.82 16.55 -24.07
N ASN A 367 6.53 15.60 -24.70
CA ASN A 367 6.49 15.41 -26.16
C ASN A 367 5.20 14.73 -26.65
N SER A 368 4.66 13.79 -25.88
CA SER A 368 3.40 13.07 -26.20
C SER A 368 2.19 13.60 -25.41
N ARG A 369 2.34 14.73 -24.71
CA ARG A 369 1.27 15.32 -23.88
C ARG A 369 -0.03 15.48 -24.64
N ARG A 370 0.03 15.97 -25.88
CA ARG A 370 -1.16 16.18 -26.72
C ARG A 370 -1.91 14.87 -26.99
N GLU A 371 -1.20 13.83 -27.42
CA GLU A 371 -1.79 12.50 -27.66
C GLU A 371 -2.43 11.94 -26.39
N MET A 372 -1.74 12.02 -25.26
CA MET A 372 -2.26 11.53 -23.98
C MET A 372 -3.52 12.31 -23.55
N ASN A 373 -3.58 13.63 -23.79
CA ASN A 373 -4.78 14.42 -23.52
C ASN A 373 -5.95 14.06 -24.47
N VAL A 374 -5.68 13.74 -25.75
CA VAL A 374 -6.72 13.25 -26.67
C VAL A 374 -7.30 11.92 -26.17
N ARG A 375 -6.44 10.98 -25.75
CA ARG A 375 -6.86 9.70 -25.18
C ARG A 375 -7.60 9.87 -23.84
N LEU A 376 -7.18 10.82 -23.01
CA LEU A 376 -7.86 11.16 -21.77
C LEU A 376 -9.27 11.72 -22.04
N ALA A 377 -9.40 12.64 -23.00
CA ALA A 377 -10.71 13.15 -23.41
C ALA A 377 -11.64 12.03 -23.90
N ASP A 378 -11.10 11.08 -24.68
CA ASP A 378 -11.86 9.90 -25.12
C ASP A 378 -12.36 9.08 -23.91
N CYS A 379 -11.47 8.77 -22.95
CA CYS A 379 -11.86 8.06 -21.73
C CYS A 379 -12.89 8.82 -20.88
N LYS A 380 -12.75 10.14 -20.73
CA LYS A 380 -13.72 10.96 -19.98
C LYS A 380 -15.09 10.94 -20.63
N LEU A 381 -15.17 11.02 -21.97
CA LEU A 381 -16.42 10.85 -22.71
C LEU A 381 -17.03 9.48 -22.47
N LEU A 382 -16.24 8.41 -22.60
CA LEU A 382 -16.70 7.03 -22.41
C LEU A 382 -17.14 6.73 -20.97
N ALA A 383 -16.54 7.40 -19.98
CA ALA A 383 -16.91 7.33 -18.58
C ALA A 383 -18.12 8.22 -18.21
N GLY A 384 -18.65 9.01 -19.16
CA GLY A 384 -19.79 9.92 -18.94
C GLY A 384 -19.43 11.30 -18.39
N ASP A 385 -18.14 11.64 -18.26
CA ASP A 385 -17.67 12.97 -17.88
C ASP A 385 -17.53 13.87 -19.13
N PHE A 386 -18.68 14.27 -19.66
CA PHE A 386 -18.78 15.09 -20.88
C PHE A 386 -18.17 16.48 -20.70
N LYS A 387 -18.23 17.03 -19.48
CA LYS A 387 -17.71 18.37 -19.19
C LYS A 387 -16.18 18.39 -19.29
N THR A 388 -15.49 17.48 -18.61
CA THR A 388 -14.03 17.40 -18.66
C THR A 388 -13.55 17.04 -20.07
N CYS A 389 -14.26 16.16 -20.78
CA CYS A 389 -13.95 15.87 -22.19
C CYS A 389 -14.02 17.15 -23.04
N MET A 390 -15.10 17.92 -22.93
CA MET A 390 -15.29 19.16 -23.68
C MET A 390 -14.21 20.20 -23.37
N ASP A 391 -13.85 20.37 -22.09
CA ASP A 391 -12.80 21.30 -21.66
C ASP A 391 -11.45 20.94 -22.29
N ILE A 392 -11.07 19.66 -22.28
CA ILE A 392 -9.83 19.18 -22.92
C ILE A 392 -9.89 19.40 -24.43
N CYS A 393 -11.00 19.06 -25.08
CA CYS A 393 -11.16 19.25 -26.53
C CYS A 393 -11.02 20.72 -26.94
N ASN A 394 -11.69 21.62 -26.24
CA ASN A 394 -11.61 23.06 -26.48
C ASN A 394 -10.17 23.57 -26.31
N GLN A 395 -9.50 23.18 -25.22
CA GLN A 395 -8.10 23.54 -25.00
C GLN A 395 -7.19 23.07 -26.15
N LEU A 396 -7.37 21.83 -26.62
CA LEU A 396 -6.53 21.24 -27.66
C LEU A 396 -6.83 21.77 -29.07
N LEU A 397 -8.08 22.11 -29.38
CA LEU A 397 -8.47 22.68 -30.67
C LEU A 397 -8.02 24.14 -30.81
N ASN A 398 -8.06 24.90 -29.71
CA ASN A 398 -7.60 26.28 -29.64
C ASN A 398 -6.08 26.42 -29.67
N SER A 399 -5.34 25.34 -29.39
CA SER A 399 -3.87 25.36 -29.50
C SER A 399 -3.36 25.45 -30.95
N GLU A 400 -2.11 25.90 -31.12
CA GLU A 400 -1.47 26.05 -32.44
C GLU A 400 -1.31 24.71 -33.18
N LYS A 401 -0.96 23.64 -32.45
CA LYS A 401 -0.78 22.30 -33.04
C LYS A 401 -2.13 21.73 -33.48
N LYS A 402 -2.25 21.38 -34.76
CA LYS A 402 -3.50 20.88 -35.38
C LYS A 402 -3.58 19.36 -35.54
N THR A 403 -2.69 18.59 -34.91
CA THR A 403 -2.78 17.12 -34.94
C THR A 403 -4.02 16.62 -34.19
N TYR A 404 -4.57 15.48 -34.63
CA TYR A 404 -5.75 14.81 -34.06
C TYR A 404 -7.08 15.59 -34.18
N GLN A 405 -7.18 16.56 -35.10
CA GLN A 405 -8.39 17.37 -35.28
C GLN A 405 -9.67 16.55 -35.52
N ASN A 406 -9.66 15.55 -36.43
CA ASN A 406 -10.86 14.75 -36.67
C ASN A 406 -11.32 13.99 -35.41
N THR A 407 -10.38 13.46 -34.63
CA THR A 407 -10.69 12.79 -33.37
C THR A 407 -11.29 13.76 -32.37
N LEU A 408 -10.73 14.96 -32.22
CA LEU A 408 -11.25 15.99 -31.32
C LEU A 408 -12.66 16.44 -31.70
N PHE A 409 -12.95 16.66 -32.99
CA PHE A 409 -14.31 16.97 -33.45
C PHE A 409 -15.27 15.81 -33.21
N ALA A 410 -14.83 14.55 -33.34
CA ALA A 410 -15.69 13.41 -33.06
C ALA A 410 -16.09 13.39 -31.57
N LEU A 411 -15.12 13.61 -30.68
CA LEU A 411 -15.36 13.68 -29.23
C LEU A 411 -16.27 14.85 -28.86
N GLN A 412 -16.03 16.04 -29.42
CA GLN A 412 -16.91 17.21 -29.23
C GLN A 412 -18.33 16.93 -29.72
N GLY A 413 -18.47 16.34 -30.91
CA GLY A 413 -19.78 16.02 -31.48
C GLY A 413 -20.59 15.10 -30.57
N PHE A 414 -19.97 14.09 -29.96
CA PHE A 414 -20.63 13.25 -28.96
C PHE A 414 -20.94 14.00 -27.66
N CYS A 415 -20.03 14.86 -27.17
CA CYS A 415 -20.32 15.69 -25.99
C CYS A 415 -21.52 16.62 -26.23
N HIS A 416 -21.56 17.32 -27.37
CA HIS A 416 -22.70 18.15 -27.78
C HIS A 416 -23.98 17.33 -27.88
N PHE A 417 -23.90 16.13 -28.45
CA PHE A 417 -25.03 15.21 -28.50
C PHE A 417 -25.57 14.86 -27.10
N HIS A 418 -24.69 14.51 -26.16
CA HIS A 418 -25.07 14.20 -24.77
C HIS A 418 -25.62 15.40 -24.00
N ASN A 419 -25.22 16.62 -24.39
CA ASN A 419 -25.76 17.87 -23.86
C ASN A 419 -27.04 18.35 -24.57
N ASN A 420 -27.63 17.53 -25.46
CA ASN A 420 -28.80 17.86 -26.29
C ASN A 420 -28.58 19.02 -27.30
N GLU A 421 -27.33 19.33 -27.63
CA GLU A 421 -26.94 20.33 -28.62
C GLU A 421 -26.80 19.69 -30.00
N HIS A 422 -27.90 19.11 -30.49
CA HIS A 422 -27.88 18.25 -31.68
C HIS A 422 -27.42 18.95 -32.97
N GLN A 423 -27.65 20.27 -33.09
CA GLN A 423 -27.19 21.05 -34.26
C GLN A 423 -25.67 21.21 -34.28
N GLN A 424 -25.07 21.47 -33.12
CA GLN A 424 -23.62 21.57 -32.93
C GLN A 424 -22.98 20.21 -33.19
N ALA A 425 -23.54 19.14 -32.59
CA ALA A 425 -23.09 17.78 -32.84
C ALA A 425 -23.05 17.43 -34.33
N LEU A 426 -24.10 17.79 -35.08
CA LEU A 426 -24.14 17.56 -36.52
C LEU A 426 -23.04 18.32 -37.27
N LYS A 427 -22.78 19.59 -36.91
CA LYS A 427 -21.70 20.38 -37.51
C LYS A 427 -20.33 19.75 -37.29
N ASP A 428 -20.06 19.26 -36.08
CA ASP A 428 -18.78 18.65 -35.75
C ASP A 428 -18.56 17.33 -36.49
N PHE A 429 -19.58 16.47 -36.54
CA PHE A 429 -19.50 15.23 -37.31
C PHE A 429 -19.37 15.49 -38.82
N GLN A 430 -20.10 16.47 -39.35
CA GLN A 430 -20.05 16.84 -40.76
C GLN A 430 -18.65 17.34 -41.17
N LYS A 431 -18.01 18.14 -40.31
CA LYS A 431 -16.66 18.66 -40.54
C LYS A 431 -15.60 17.57 -40.73
N ILE A 432 -15.80 16.40 -40.12
CA ILE A 432 -14.89 15.25 -40.29
C ILE A 432 -15.14 14.56 -41.63
N ILE A 433 -16.41 14.45 -42.03
CA ILE A 433 -16.79 13.74 -43.26
C ILE A 433 -16.45 14.57 -44.50
N GLU A 434 -16.44 15.90 -44.37
CA GLU A 434 -16.04 16.86 -45.42
C GLU A 434 -14.53 17.14 -45.44
N ASP A 435 -13.76 16.60 -44.51
CA ASP A 435 -12.30 16.71 -44.53
C ASP A 435 -11.74 16.02 -45.78
N GLU A 436 -10.68 16.59 -46.37
CA GLU A 436 -10.01 16.03 -47.55
C GLU A 436 -9.29 14.70 -47.26
N SER A 437 -8.85 14.49 -46.01
CA SER A 437 -8.03 13.35 -45.61
C SER A 437 -8.37 12.82 -44.22
N PRO A 438 -9.64 12.44 -43.94
CA PRO A 438 -10.05 12.12 -42.59
C PRO A 438 -9.47 10.79 -42.11
N HIS A 439 -9.11 10.75 -40.83
CA HIS A 439 -8.69 9.50 -40.21
C HIS A 439 -9.85 8.47 -40.20
N PRO A 440 -9.66 7.22 -40.71
CA PRO A 440 -10.76 6.27 -40.91
C PRO A 440 -11.59 5.98 -39.64
N SER A 441 -10.92 5.86 -38.49
CA SER A 441 -11.58 5.64 -37.20
C SER A 441 -12.45 6.82 -36.78
N SER A 442 -12.00 8.04 -37.06
CA SER A 442 -12.75 9.26 -36.73
C SER A 442 -13.94 9.41 -37.67
N CYS A 443 -13.82 8.99 -38.95
CA CYS A 443 -14.94 8.89 -39.88
C CYS A 443 -16.02 7.92 -39.40
N VAL A 444 -15.64 6.72 -38.93
CA VAL A 444 -16.60 5.76 -38.38
C VAL A 444 -17.36 6.35 -37.19
N LYS A 445 -16.64 6.98 -36.24
CA LYS A 445 -17.24 7.71 -35.12
C LYS A 445 -18.18 8.81 -35.59
N ALA A 446 -17.77 9.61 -36.56
CA ALA A 446 -18.57 10.71 -37.12
C ALA A 446 -19.84 10.23 -37.83
N LEU A 447 -19.76 9.17 -38.62
CA LEU A 447 -20.92 8.57 -39.29
C LEU A 447 -21.91 7.99 -38.27
N CYS A 448 -21.42 7.27 -37.26
CA CYS A 448 -22.27 6.76 -36.19
C CYS A 448 -22.95 7.90 -35.41
N GLY A 449 -22.19 8.93 -35.03
CA GLY A 449 -22.71 10.10 -34.31
C GLY A 449 -23.73 10.90 -35.13
N ARG A 450 -23.45 11.15 -36.42
CA ARG A 450 -24.39 11.83 -37.33
C ARG A 450 -25.65 11.00 -37.56
N GLY A 451 -25.51 9.68 -37.75
CA GLY A 451 -26.63 8.75 -37.88
C GLY A 451 -27.52 8.76 -36.63
N LEU A 452 -26.90 8.83 -35.44
CA LEU A 452 -27.59 8.95 -34.17
C LEU A 452 -28.36 10.28 -34.04
N VAL A 453 -27.76 11.41 -34.40
CA VAL A 453 -28.47 12.71 -34.45
C VAL A 453 -29.67 12.63 -35.41
N ARG A 454 -29.47 12.08 -36.61
CA ARG A 454 -30.52 11.91 -37.62
C ARG A 454 -31.66 11.02 -37.14
N MET A 455 -31.35 10.01 -36.34
CA MET A 455 -32.34 9.09 -35.78
C MET A 455 -33.27 9.81 -34.82
N ILE A 456 -32.70 10.62 -33.92
CA ILE A 456 -33.50 11.44 -32.97
C ILE A 456 -34.33 12.49 -33.72
N SER A 457 -33.81 13.02 -34.83
CA SER A 457 -34.55 13.93 -35.71
C SER A 457 -35.59 13.23 -36.62
N GLY A 458 -35.80 11.92 -36.50
CA GLY A 458 -36.80 11.17 -37.28
C GLY A 458 -36.40 10.81 -38.72
N ASN A 459 -35.14 10.99 -39.10
CA ASN A 459 -34.64 10.74 -40.46
C ASN A 459 -34.10 9.31 -40.63
N SER A 460 -34.97 8.31 -40.47
CA SER A 460 -34.61 6.88 -40.43
C SER A 460 -33.77 6.40 -41.62
N TYR A 461 -34.13 6.79 -42.85
CA TYR A 461 -33.38 6.41 -44.06
C TYR A 461 -31.93 6.91 -44.04
N LEU A 462 -31.71 8.18 -43.65
CA LEU A 462 -30.37 8.77 -43.59
C LEU A 462 -29.56 8.19 -42.42
N THR A 463 -30.20 7.84 -41.31
CA THR A 463 -29.58 7.06 -40.23
C THR A 463 -29.06 5.73 -40.76
N ALA A 464 -29.90 4.95 -41.45
CA ALA A 464 -29.49 3.66 -42.01
C ALA A 464 -28.34 3.81 -43.00
N LEU A 465 -28.37 4.82 -43.87
CA LEU A 465 -27.30 5.10 -44.81
C LEU A 465 -25.96 5.40 -44.11
N ASP A 466 -25.96 6.18 -43.02
CA ASP A 466 -24.76 6.50 -42.25
C ASP A 466 -24.14 5.25 -41.62
N TYR A 467 -24.95 4.41 -40.97
CA TYR A 467 -24.47 3.17 -40.34
C TYR A 467 -24.01 2.12 -41.36
N ILE A 468 -24.70 1.98 -42.49
CA ILE A 468 -24.23 1.12 -43.60
C ILE A 468 -22.89 1.61 -44.12
N THR A 469 -22.72 2.93 -44.26
CA THR A 469 -21.46 3.54 -44.71
C THR A 469 -20.34 3.30 -43.68
N ALA A 470 -20.62 3.46 -42.39
CA ALA A 470 -19.68 3.15 -41.32
C ALA A 470 -19.24 1.68 -41.35
N CYS A 471 -20.20 0.75 -41.46
CA CYS A 471 -19.92 -0.69 -41.56
C CYS A 471 -19.07 -1.04 -42.80
N LYS A 472 -19.33 -0.39 -43.94
CA LYS A 472 -18.53 -0.56 -45.17
C LYS A 472 -17.09 -0.06 -45.01
N LEU A 473 -16.88 0.98 -44.22
CA LEU A 473 -15.53 1.46 -43.91
C LEU A 473 -14.82 0.46 -42.99
N LYS A 474 -15.39 0.19 -41.81
CA LYS A 474 -14.84 -0.75 -40.82
C LYS A 474 -15.95 -1.30 -39.91
N LEU A 475 -16.32 -2.56 -40.12
CA LEU A 475 -17.39 -3.21 -39.38
C LEU A 475 -17.08 -3.30 -37.87
N ASP A 476 -15.92 -3.84 -37.49
CA ASP A 476 -15.57 -4.07 -36.09
C ASP A 476 -15.49 -2.78 -35.27
N GLU A 477 -15.01 -1.71 -35.89
CA GLU A 477 -14.93 -0.39 -35.27
C GLU A 477 -16.31 0.27 -35.15
N THR A 478 -17.20 0.02 -36.11
CA THR A 478 -18.60 0.48 -36.07
C THR A 478 -19.35 -0.20 -34.92
N LEU A 479 -19.20 -1.52 -34.78
CA LEU A 479 -19.80 -2.29 -33.69
C LEU A 479 -19.32 -1.80 -32.32
N LEU A 480 -18.01 -1.60 -32.18
CA LEU A 480 -17.44 -1.03 -30.95
C LEU A 480 -18.02 0.36 -30.68
N THR A 481 -18.05 1.24 -31.70
CA THR A 481 -18.55 2.61 -31.57
C THR A 481 -20.01 2.66 -31.12
N ILE A 482 -20.86 1.77 -31.65
CA ILE A 482 -22.25 1.64 -31.22
C ILE A 482 -22.32 1.26 -29.74
N LYS A 483 -21.53 0.28 -29.31
CA LYS A 483 -21.56 -0.20 -27.92
C LYS A 483 -20.87 0.74 -26.92
N THR A 484 -20.06 1.70 -27.37
CA THR A 484 -19.36 2.65 -26.49
C THR A 484 -19.93 4.06 -26.52
N TYR A 485 -20.12 4.67 -27.69
CA TYR A 485 -20.47 6.10 -27.81
C TYR A 485 -21.97 6.36 -27.95
N VAL A 486 -22.74 5.41 -28.48
CA VAL A 486 -24.21 5.57 -28.51
C VAL A 486 -24.72 5.37 -27.08
N PRO A 487 -25.55 6.28 -26.53
CA PRO A 487 -26.12 6.11 -25.20
C PRO A 487 -26.84 4.77 -25.07
N TRP A 488 -26.61 4.05 -23.98
CA TRP A 488 -27.13 2.69 -23.79
C TRP A 488 -28.66 2.62 -23.92
N ASN A 489 -29.37 3.67 -23.50
CA ASN A 489 -30.81 3.79 -23.62
C ASN A 489 -31.31 4.01 -25.07
N GLN A 490 -30.46 4.51 -25.97
CA GLN A 490 -30.79 4.78 -27.39
C GLN A 490 -30.47 3.61 -28.33
N ARG A 491 -29.59 2.69 -27.93
CA ARG A 491 -29.14 1.58 -28.80
C ARG A 491 -30.28 0.65 -29.24
N GLY A 492 -31.27 0.43 -28.39
CA GLY A 492 -32.43 -0.39 -28.74
C GLY A 492 -33.32 0.25 -29.82
N LEU A 493 -33.49 1.57 -29.79
CA LEU A 493 -34.17 2.31 -30.85
C LEU A 493 -33.37 2.24 -32.15
N LEU A 494 -32.06 2.46 -32.06
CA LEU A 494 -31.15 2.35 -33.21
C LEU A 494 -31.26 0.99 -33.89
N PHE A 495 -31.23 -0.10 -33.12
CA PHE A 495 -31.40 -1.45 -33.65
C PHE A 495 -32.70 -1.59 -34.47
N LYS A 496 -33.82 -1.07 -33.95
CA LYS A 496 -35.11 -1.14 -34.65
C LYS A 496 -35.15 -0.31 -35.93
N VAL A 497 -34.65 0.92 -35.88
CA VAL A 497 -34.56 1.78 -37.06
C VAL A 497 -33.71 1.14 -38.16
N LEU A 498 -32.57 0.57 -37.80
CA LEU A 498 -31.69 -0.12 -38.76
C LEU A 498 -32.31 -1.39 -39.32
N GLN A 499 -33.03 -2.17 -38.50
CA GLN A 499 -33.73 -3.38 -38.94
C GLN A 499 -34.80 -3.03 -39.99
N GLU A 500 -35.70 -2.10 -39.65
CA GLU A 500 -36.83 -1.73 -40.51
C GLU A 500 -36.38 -1.08 -41.83
N GLU A 501 -35.41 -0.15 -41.78
CA GLU A 501 -34.90 0.48 -42.99
C GLU A 501 -34.07 -0.49 -43.83
N GLY A 502 -33.32 -1.40 -43.19
CA GLY A 502 -32.60 -2.47 -43.88
C GLY A 502 -33.55 -3.38 -44.68
N GLU A 503 -34.65 -3.83 -44.06
CA GLU A 503 -35.69 -4.62 -44.72
C GLU A 503 -36.30 -3.87 -45.92
N LYS A 504 -36.66 -2.59 -45.73
CA LYS A 504 -37.19 -1.73 -46.82
C LYS A 504 -36.22 -1.61 -47.98
N MET A 505 -34.92 -1.43 -47.71
CA MET A 505 -33.89 -1.30 -48.74
C MET A 505 -33.67 -2.61 -49.53
N LEU A 506 -33.79 -3.76 -48.87
CA LEU A 506 -33.71 -5.07 -49.51
C LEU A 506 -34.93 -5.35 -50.39
N HIS A 507 -36.14 -5.04 -49.90
CA HIS A 507 -37.38 -5.24 -50.67
C HIS A 507 -37.49 -4.32 -51.90
N LYS A 508 -36.98 -3.09 -51.83
CA LYS A 508 -36.93 -2.19 -53.01
C LYS A 508 -35.96 -2.66 -54.11
N LYS A 509 -35.05 -3.59 -53.79
CA LYS A 509 -34.02 -4.09 -54.72
C LYS A 509 -34.40 -5.36 -55.46
N THR A 510 -35.55 -5.97 -55.18
CA THR A 510 -36.08 -7.06 -56.00
C THR A 510 -36.77 -6.42 -57.20
N PRO A 511 -36.19 -6.45 -58.42
CA PRO A 511 -36.93 -6.00 -59.59
C PRO A 511 -38.08 -6.99 -59.78
N ASN A 512 -39.29 -6.48 -60.02
CA ASN A 512 -40.37 -7.26 -60.63
C ASN A 512 -39.88 -7.77 -61.99
N LEU A 513 -39.22 -8.93 -62.00
CA LEU A 513 -38.87 -9.70 -63.20
C LEU A 513 -40.11 -10.25 -63.92
N ASN A 514 -41.32 -10.04 -63.36
CA ASN A 514 -42.56 -10.56 -63.90
C ASN A 514 -43.46 -9.51 -64.59
N GLU A 515 -43.15 -8.21 -64.55
CA GLU A 515 -44.00 -7.20 -65.19
C GLU A 515 -43.57 -6.82 -66.61
N SER A 516 -42.35 -7.16 -67.04
CA SER A 516 -41.89 -6.93 -68.42
C SER A 516 -42.20 -8.07 -69.40
N ALA A 517 -42.75 -9.20 -68.92
CA ALA A 517 -43.07 -10.37 -69.77
C ALA A 517 -44.52 -10.44 -70.26
N ILE A 518 -45.43 -9.58 -69.78
CA ILE A 518 -46.86 -9.66 -70.14
C ILE A 518 -47.28 -8.60 -71.18
N SER A 519 -46.47 -7.56 -71.44
CA SER A 519 -46.85 -6.50 -72.39
C SER A 519 -46.42 -6.73 -73.85
N ASN A 520 -45.74 -7.83 -74.20
CA ASN A 520 -45.23 -8.07 -75.56
C ASN A 520 -45.78 -9.33 -76.25
N ARG A 521 -46.94 -9.85 -75.84
CA ARG A 521 -47.56 -11.04 -76.50
C ARG A 521 -48.89 -10.82 -77.22
N ASN A 522 -49.31 -9.57 -77.42
CA ASN A 522 -50.48 -9.25 -78.26
C ASN A 522 -50.15 -8.17 -79.30
N LYS A 523 -49.27 -8.49 -80.25
CA LYS A 523 -49.30 -7.95 -81.62
C LYS A 523 -48.34 -8.79 -82.49
N GLN A 524 -48.84 -9.17 -83.65
CA GLN A 524 -48.16 -9.85 -84.76
C GLN A 524 -48.05 -11.39 -84.69
N SER A 525 -49.14 -12.04 -85.11
CA SER A 525 -49.06 -13.17 -86.04
C SER A 525 -50.31 -13.19 -86.91
N ASP A 526 -50.28 -12.46 -88.03
CA ASP A 526 -50.98 -12.85 -89.26
C ASP A 526 -50.37 -12.05 -90.41
N HIS A 527 -49.38 -12.66 -91.04
CA HIS A 527 -49.27 -12.82 -92.48
C HIS A 527 -47.86 -13.27 -92.83
N ASP A 528 -47.76 -14.48 -93.38
CA ASP A 528 -46.80 -14.76 -94.44
C ASP A 528 -47.37 -15.88 -95.31
N CYS A 529 -47.54 -15.60 -96.61
CA CYS A 529 -47.25 -16.60 -97.62
C CYS A 529 -46.85 -15.92 -98.95
N PRO A 530 -45.84 -16.43 -99.67
CA PRO A 530 -45.13 -15.67 -100.70
C PRO A 530 -45.38 -16.20 -102.12
N SER A 531 -45.18 -15.37 -103.14
CA SER A 531 -44.64 -15.83 -104.44
C SER A 531 -44.26 -14.70 -105.39
N ALA A 532 -43.00 -14.77 -105.84
CA ALA A 532 -42.54 -14.68 -107.24
C ALA A 532 -42.98 -13.53 -108.19
N LYS A 533 -41.94 -12.85 -108.70
CA LYS A 533 -41.68 -12.38 -110.09
C LYS A 533 -42.84 -11.77 -110.88
N GLU A 534 -42.67 -10.50 -111.30
CA GLU A 534 -42.39 -10.14 -112.70
C GLU A 534 -41.98 -8.66 -112.86
N ARG A 535 -40.92 -8.46 -113.66
CA ARG A 535 -40.34 -7.23 -114.25
C ARG A 535 -39.52 -6.28 -113.39
#